data_AF-A0A9P1FYS0-F1
#
_entry.id   AF-A0A9P1FYS0-F1
#
_cell.length_a   1.000
_cell.length_b   1.000
_cell.length_c   1.000
_cell.angle_alpha   90.00
_cell.angle_beta   90.00
_cell.angle_gamma   90.00
#
_symmetry.space_group_name_H-M   'P 1'
#
loop_
_entity.id
_entity.type
_entity.pdbx_description
1 polymer ?
#
loop_
_entity_poly.entity_id
_entity_poly.type
_entity_poly.pdbx_seq_one_letter_code
_entity_poly.pdbx_strand_id
1 'polypeptide(L)'
;MGTSKLWPPKGESGILGRGFTRGPVHFVHGSKYDYQIRSDHSPGIYWAHPHHHGSTVVQGGAGAASALLVADPPGFLSEQLQNMPDHILMLQNLPFSLLEKAAALSGDQLFQSTSPQDLWLVNGAERPTLTVKATEWHRLRLVMAGVSSWLYLSFGTCEVALLAKDGIYINDFPRFIQHVSLPPGGRAELAVRCPRVGDVDTEHQVMSSSNPGSGVASYVGNLFSIKSVQPGDLDFFEALTPWKPSNRPQYLQDLTGEMTVPDCSCKSPMGLGNSTRSVDGHLFQGPKAYLHQWPRDAVVQREISGINKHSFHQHTWPFQLQDTPAGNDPYFKAGDWHDTYQNTLDSKARVRFSTVDFHGTEVAPW
;
A
#
# COMPACT_ATOMS: atom_id res chain seq x y z
N MET A 1 10.95 -31.78 15.03
CA MET A 1 9.87 -31.08 15.77
C MET A 1 10.42 -29.74 16.22
N GLY A 2 10.04 -28.67 15.54
CA GLY A 2 10.43 -27.31 15.88
C GLY A 2 9.42 -26.37 15.24
N THR A 3 8.44 -25.91 16.02
CA THR A 3 7.43 -24.95 15.59
C THR A 3 8.04 -23.55 15.66
N SER A 4 8.49 -23.03 14.51
CA SER A 4 8.77 -21.60 14.39
C SER A 4 7.44 -20.86 14.43
N LYS A 5 7.22 -20.07 15.49
CA LYS A 5 6.08 -19.16 15.57
C LYS A 5 6.29 -18.04 14.55
N LEU A 6 5.53 -18.06 13.45
CA LEU A 6 5.52 -17.08 12.35
C LEU A 6 4.82 -15.75 12.70
N TRP A 7 4.54 -15.49 13.98
CA TRP A 7 3.72 -14.37 14.42
C TRP A 7 4.36 -13.71 15.66
N PRO A 8 4.80 -12.44 15.58
CA PRO A 8 5.39 -11.78 16.73
C PRO A 8 4.32 -11.45 17.79
N PRO A 9 4.59 -11.65 19.10
CA PRO A 9 3.73 -11.13 20.15
C PRO A 9 3.92 -9.61 20.30
N LYS A 10 2.85 -8.92 20.72
CA LYS A 10 2.81 -7.47 20.97
C LYS A 10 3.86 -7.08 22.04
N GLY A 11 4.70 -6.09 21.73
CA GLY A 11 5.71 -5.53 22.64
C GLY A 11 5.64 -4.00 22.68
N GLU A 12 5.64 -3.46 23.89
CA GLU A 12 5.50 -2.04 24.25
C GLU A 12 6.70 -1.19 23.80
N SER A 13 6.46 0.05 23.36
CA SER A 13 7.50 1.01 22.98
C SER A 13 7.67 2.10 24.05
N GLY A 14 8.88 2.17 24.63
CA GLY A 14 9.31 3.26 25.51
C GLY A 14 10.00 4.38 24.72
N ILE A 15 9.61 5.63 24.98
CA ILE A 15 10.14 6.84 24.32
C ILE A 15 11.21 7.48 25.20
N LEU A 16 12.42 7.69 24.67
CA LEU A 16 13.39 8.67 25.18
C LEU A 16 14.06 9.36 23.98
N GLY A 17 13.87 10.68 23.87
CA GLY A 17 14.27 11.47 22.69
C GLY A 17 15.57 12.25 22.83
N ARG A 18 16.12 12.69 21.68
CA ARG A 18 16.48 14.09 21.32
C ARG A 18 17.34 14.12 20.04
N GLY A 19 17.05 15.08 19.15
CA GLY A 19 17.99 15.59 18.13
C GLY A 19 17.34 15.89 16.78
N PHE A 20 17.00 17.16 16.52
CA PHE A 20 16.57 17.62 15.20
C PHE A 20 17.78 18.08 14.37
N THR A 21 17.87 17.67 13.11
CA THR A 21 18.71 18.35 12.11
C THR A 21 17.86 18.74 10.90
N ARG A 22 17.83 20.06 10.60
CA ARG A 22 17.31 20.62 9.35
C ARG A 22 18.46 20.63 8.34
N GLY A 23 18.49 19.65 7.44
CA GLY A 23 19.46 19.49 6.35
C GLY A 23 19.24 18.15 5.63
N PRO A 24 19.86 17.89 4.45
CA PRO A 24 19.77 16.58 3.80
C PRO A 24 20.25 15.50 4.78
N VAL A 25 19.38 14.55 5.08
CA VAL A 25 19.68 13.44 5.99
C VAL A 25 20.59 12.47 5.25
N HIS A 26 21.88 12.50 5.57
CA HIS A 26 22.81 11.47 5.16
C HIS A 26 22.68 10.29 6.13
N PHE A 27 22.26 9.13 5.63
CA PHE A 27 22.31 7.88 6.39
C PHE A 27 23.75 7.39 6.44
N VAL A 28 24.38 7.53 7.61
CA VAL A 28 25.75 7.10 7.85
C VAL A 28 25.69 5.68 8.42
N HIS A 29 26.51 4.79 7.87
CA HIS A 29 26.65 3.44 8.38
C HIS A 29 26.92 3.45 9.89
N GLY A 30 26.19 2.64 10.65
CA GLY A 30 26.30 2.57 12.12
C GLY A 30 25.61 3.70 12.88
N SER A 31 24.91 4.62 12.21
CA SER A 31 24.13 5.68 12.87
C SER A 31 22.68 5.26 13.13
N LYS A 32 22.13 5.77 14.23
CA LYS A 32 20.71 5.62 14.59
C LYS A 32 19.94 6.88 14.18
N TYR A 33 18.77 6.68 13.60
CA TYR A 33 17.85 7.74 13.23
C TYR A 33 16.53 7.51 13.96
N ASP A 34 16.06 8.54 14.66
CA ASP A 34 14.78 8.51 15.37
C ASP A 34 13.74 9.30 14.56
N TYR A 35 12.67 8.62 14.15
CA TYR A 35 11.54 9.23 13.46
C TYR A 35 10.39 9.42 14.43
N GLN A 36 9.88 10.66 14.52
CA GLN A 36 8.71 10.96 15.34
C GLN A 36 7.45 10.85 14.49
N ILE A 37 6.64 9.83 14.78
CA ILE A 37 5.27 9.75 14.27
C ILE A 37 4.42 10.70 15.13
N ARG A 38 3.74 11.65 14.49
CA ARG A 38 2.90 12.61 15.21
C ARG A 38 1.71 11.91 15.84
N SER A 39 1.25 12.44 16.97
CA SER A 39 0.07 11.92 17.68
C SER A 39 -1.23 12.03 16.88
N ASP A 40 -1.27 12.88 15.86
CA ASP A 40 -2.40 13.07 14.94
C ASP A 40 -2.20 12.38 13.59
N HIS A 41 -1.17 11.53 13.45
CA HIS A 41 -1.05 10.67 12.28
C HIS A 41 -2.19 9.65 12.28
N SER A 42 -2.85 9.48 11.13
CA SER A 42 -3.93 8.52 10.98
C SER A 42 -3.45 7.11 11.37
N PRO A 43 -4.27 6.33 12.10
CA PRO A 43 -4.00 4.91 12.26
C PRO A 43 -4.16 4.19 10.92
N GLY A 44 -3.44 3.08 10.76
CA GLY A 44 -3.42 2.31 9.52
C GLY A 44 -2.13 1.53 9.28
N ILE A 45 -2.12 0.72 8.23
CA ILE A 45 -0.93 0.04 7.75
C ILE A 45 -0.10 0.90 6.78
N TYR A 46 1.13 1.16 7.18
CA TYR A 46 2.17 1.81 6.41
C TYR A 46 3.35 0.85 6.23
N TRP A 47 4.40 1.33 5.59
CA TRP A 47 5.61 0.56 5.41
C TRP A 47 6.82 1.49 5.28
N ALA A 48 7.99 0.95 5.58
CA ALA A 48 9.25 1.65 5.47
C ALA A 48 10.18 0.87 4.54
N HIS A 49 10.91 1.60 3.69
CA HIS A 49 11.91 1.03 2.80
C HIS A 49 13.05 2.05 2.55
N PRO A 50 14.25 1.61 2.12
CA PRO A 50 15.30 2.51 1.68
C PRO A 50 14.84 3.33 0.47
N HIS A 51 15.09 4.64 0.53
CA HIS A 51 14.69 5.59 -0.51
C HIS A 51 15.89 6.44 -0.99
N HIS A 52 17.10 5.88 -0.90
CA HIS A 52 18.30 6.59 -1.35
C HIS A 52 18.32 6.69 -2.88
N HIS A 53 18.58 7.90 -3.39
CA HIS A 53 18.57 8.19 -4.82
C HIS A 53 19.58 7.32 -5.56
N GLY A 54 19.16 6.76 -6.70
CA GLY A 54 19.99 5.87 -7.53
C GLY A 54 20.05 4.41 -7.07
N SER A 55 19.68 4.08 -5.82
CA SER A 55 19.80 2.73 -5.27
C SER A 55 18.48 2.10 -4.79
N THR A 56 17.37 2.84 -4.86
CA THR A 56 16.07 2.41 -4.30
C THR A 56 15.58 1.08 -4.89
N VAL A 57 15.70 0.87 -6.21
CA VAL A 57 15.29 -0.39 -6.86
C VAL A 57 16.11 -1.57 -6.36
N VAL A 58 17.43 -1.40 -6.24
CA VAL A 58 18.33 -2.47 -5.77
C VAL A 58 18.05 -2.78 -4.29
N GLN A 59 17.98 -1.76 -3.44
CA GLN A 59 17.79 -1.94 -1.99
C GLN A 59 16.40 -2.49 -1.66
N GLY A 60 15.34 -1.84 -2.15
CA GLY A 60 13.96 -2.25 -1.90
C GLY A 60 13.61 -3.59 -2.57
N GLY A 61 14.02 -3.76 -3.84
CA GLY A 61 13.73 -4.98 -4.60
C GLY A 61 14.58 -6.18 -4.19
N ALA A 62 15.72 -5.97 -3.50
CA ALA A 62 16.44 -7.04 -2.81
C ALA A 62 15.83 -7.39 -1.44
N GLY A 63 14.70 -6.78 -1.06
CA GLY A 63 13.89 -7.18 0.08
C GLY A 63 13.99 -6.27 1.32
N ALA A 64 14.73 -5.15 1.26
CA ALA A 64 14.80 -4.22 2.38
C ALA A 64 13.48 -3.43 2.53
N ALA A 65 12.56 -3.98 3.32
CA ALA A 65 11.28 -3.36 3.64
C ALA A 65 10.79 -3.80 5.02
N SER A 66 9.92 -3.01 5.63
CA SER A 66 9.29 -3.33 6.91
C SER A 66 7.86 -2.81 6.94
N ALA A 67 6.93 -3.58 7.51
CA ALA A 67 5.61 -3.08 7.83
C ALA A 67 5.69 -2.08 8.99
N LEU A 68 4.92 -1.01 8.90
CA LEU A 68 4.79 0.00 9.95
C LEU A 68 3.29 0.14 10.29
N LEU A 69 2.87 -0.43 11.40
CA LEU A 69 1.49 -0.29 11.87
C LEU A 69 1.38 0.88 12.83
N VAL A 70 0.56 1.88 12.47
CA VAL A 70 0.10 2.90 13.43
C VAL A 70 -1.20 2.39 14.01
N ALA A 71 -1.16 2.04 15.30
CA ALA A 71 -2.29 1.38 15.96
C ALA A 71 -3.53 2.28 16.04
N ASP A 72 -4.69 1.66 15.85
CA ASP A 72 -5.99 2.30 16.06
C ASP A 72 -6.12 2.76 17.53
N PRO A 73 -6.49 4.03 17.80
CA PRO A 73 -6.70 4.46 19.17
C PRO A 73 -7.93 3.77 19.78
N PRO A 74 -7.99 3.63 21.12
CA PRO A 74 -9.15 3.04 21.79
C PRO A 74 -10.46 3.69 21.37
N GLY A 75 -11.46 2.88 20.99
CA GLY A 75 -12.79 3.35 20.56
C GLY A 75 -12.85 3.91 19.14
N PHE A 76 -11.76 3.85 18.36
CA PHE A 76 -11.76 4.29 16.96
C PHE A 76 -12.56 3.34 16.05
N LEU A 77 -12.34 2.04 16.22
CA LEU A 77 -13.05 0.99 15.48
C LEU A 77 -14.32 0.56 16.23
N SER A 78 -15.28 -0.04 15.50
CA SER A 78 -16.36 -0.79 16.15
C SER A 78 -15.81 -2.00 16.91
N GLU A 79 -16.55 -2.50 17.89
CA GLU A 79 -16.17 -3.69 18.66
C GLU A 79 -15.89 -4.89 17.74
N GLN A 80 -16.73 -5.09 16.72
CA GLN A 80 -16.55 -6.14 15.72
C GLN A 80 -15.19 -6.01 15.01
N LEU A 81 -14.85 -4.83 14.48
CA LEU A 81 -13.59 -4.59 13.77
C LEU A 81 -12.37 -4.66 14.69
N GLN A 82 -12.51 -4.21 15.94
CA GLN A 82 -11.43 -4.22 16.93
C GLN A 82 -11.08 -5.65 17.37
N ASN A 83 -12.06 -6.54 17.44
CA ASN A 83 -11.91 -7.92 17.91
C ASN A 83 -11.56 -8.91 16.79
N MET A 84 -11.63 -8.51 15.51
CA MET A 84 -11.20 -9.36 14.39
C MET A 84 -9.72 -9.75 14.54
N PRO A 85 -9.35 -11.04 14.42
CA PRO A 85 -7.94 -11.43 14.41
C PRO A 85 -7.21 -10.80 13.23
N ASP A 86 -6.10 -10.10 13.52
CA ASP A 86 -5.38 -9.22 12.59
C ASP A 86 -4.07 -9.86 12.10
N HIS A 87 -3.85 -9.87 10.78
CA HIS A 87 -2.71 -10.49 10.11
C HIS A 87 -2.06 -9.53 9.13
N ILE A 88 -0.78 -9.20 9.37
CA ILE A 88 0.03 -8.40 8.44
C ILE A 88 0.70 -9.34 7.43
N LEU A 89 0.54 -9.06 6.14
CA LEU A 89 1.07 -9.83 5.03
C LEU A 89 1.92 -8.90 4.14
N MET A 90 3.23 -8.96 4.34
CA MET A 90 4.23 -8.31 3.48
C MET A 90 4.44 -9.15 2.23
N LEU A 91 3.95 -8.65 1.09
CA LEU A 91 4.08 -9.27 -0.22
C LEU A 91 5.32 -8.68 -0.91
N GLN A 92 6.30 -9.51 -1.23
CA GLN A 92 7.55 -9.08 -1.85
C GLN A 92 7.82 -9.86 -3.13
N ASN A 93 8.37 -9.17 -4.11
CA ASN A 93 8.97 -9.81 -5.27
C ASN A 93 10.44 -9.41 -5.35
N LEU A 94 11.31 -10.40 -5.58
CA LEU A 94 12.74 -10.21 -5.86
C LEU A 94 12.95 -10.48 -7.35
N PRO A 95 12.85 -9.45 -8.21
CA PRO A 95 12.94 -9.61 -9.65
C PRO A 95 14.40 -9.62 -10.10
N PHE A 96 15.10 -10.76 -9.97
CA PHE A 96 16.56 -10.82 -10.09
C PHE A 96 17.10 -10.21 -11.38
N SER A 97 16.48 -10.46 -12.54
CA SER A 97 16.93 -9.86 -13.81
C SER A 97 16.79 -8.33 -13.83
N LEU A 98 15.76 -7.78 -13.18
CA LEU A 98 15.63 -6.33 -13.02
C LEU A 98 16.68 -5.78 -12.05
N LEU A 99 16.95 -6.49 -10.96
CA LEU A 99 17.93 -6.08 -9.96
C LEU A 99 19.36 -6.09 -10.51
N GLU A 100 19.74 -7.11 -11.27
CA GLU A 100 21.04 -7.16 -11.96
C GLU A 100 21.21 -6.01 -12.94
N LYS A 101 20.17 -5.72 -13.74
CA LYS A 101 20.19 -4.58 -14.64
C LYS A 101 20.28 -3.25 -13.88
N ALA A 102 19.54 -3.10 -12.79
CA ALA A 102 19.57 -1.90 -11.97
C ALA A 102 20.94 -1.71 -11.28
N ALA A 103 21.55 -2.78 -10.81
CA ALA A 103 22.90 -2.78 -10.23
C ALA A 103 23.94 -2.32 -11.27
N ALA A 104 23.92 -2.91 -12.47
CA ALA A 104 24.81 -2.52 -13.57
C ALA A 104 24.65 -1.04 -13.96
N LEU A 105 23.42 -0.54 -14.08
CA LEU A 105 23.15 0.86 -14.44
C LEU A 105 23.52 1.86 -13.33
N SER A 106 23.48 1.44 -12.07
CA SER A 106 23.85 2.28 -10.91
C SER A 106 25.33 2.15 -10.51
N GLY A 107 26.08 1.26 -11.16
CA GLY A 107 27.48 0.98 -10.80
C GLY A 107 27.63 0.19 -9.49
N ASP A 108 26.55 -0.45 -9.01
CA ASP A 108 26.58 -1.32 -7.85
C ASP A 108 27.35 -2.61 -8.16
N GLN A 109 28.33 -2.95 -7.32
CA GLN A 109 29.16 -4.15 -7.43
C GLN A 109 28.85 -5.21 -6.36
N LEU A 110 27.93 -4.89 -5.43
CA LEU A 110 27.57 -5.68 -4.28
C LEU A 110 26.43 -6.65 -4.60
N PHE A 111 25.42 -6.20 -5.34
CA PHE A 111 24.32 -7.05 -5.73
C PHE A 111 24.77 -8.05 -6.81
N GLN A 112 24.70 -9.33 -6.47
CA GLN A 112 25.01 -10.43 -7.38
C GLN A 112 23.94 -11.50 -7.23
N SER A 113 23.42 -12.00 -8.34
CA SER A 113 22.52 -13.14 -8.40
C SER A 113 22.97 -14.08 -9.51
N THR A 114 22.53 -15.33 -9.42
CA THR A 114 22.64 -16.31 -10.51
C THR A 114 21.27 -16.88 -10.88
N SER A 115 20.19 -16.43 -10.21
CA SER A 115 18.84 -16.88 -10.48
C SER A 115 18.20 -16.00 -11.54
N PRO A 116 17.73 -16.57 -12.67
CA PRO A 116 16.93 -15.83 -13.64
C PRO A 116 15.44 -15.77 -13.28
N GLN A 117 15.00 -16.41 -12.19
CA GLN A 117 13.60 -16.57 -11.83
C GLN A 117 13.22 -15.68 -10.66
N ASP A 118 12.28 -14.77 -10.88
CA ASP A 118 11.71 -13.91 -9.84
C ASP A 118 11.18 -14.73 -8.65
N LEU A 119 11.61 -14.36 -7.44
CA LEU A 119 11.15 -14.98 -6.20
C LEU A 119 10.00 -14.16 -5.61
N TRP A 120 8.90 -14.83 -5.28
CA TRP A 120 7.73 -14.23 -4.64
C TRP A 120 7.57 -14.73 -3.22
N LEU A 121 7.44 -13.78 -2.29
CA LEU A 121 7.41 -14.07 -0.86
C LEU A 121 6.21 -13.39 -0.20
N VAL A 122 5.66 -14.08 0.79
CA VAL A 122 4.73 -13.50 1.77
C VAL A 122 5.35 -13.68 3.14
N ASN A 123 5.63 -12.58 3.84
CA ASN A 123 6.37 -12.58 5.11
C ASN A 123 7.69 -13.38 5.06
N GLY A 124 8.40 -13.32 3.92
CA GLY A 124 9.68 -14.00 3.73
C GLY A 124 9.60 -15.49 3.37
N ALA A 125 8.40 -16.05 3.19
CA ALA A 125 8.20 -17.44 2.79
C ALA A 125 7.57 -17.56 1.39
N GLU A 126 7.94 -18.60 0.65
CA GLU A 126 7.30 -18.95 -0.63
C GLU A 126 5.96 -19.65 -0.39
N ARG A 127 4.88 -19.12 -0.97
CA ARG A 127 3.52 -19.70 -0.93
C ARG A 127 3.12 -20.23 0.45
N PRO A 128 3.23 -19.43 1.52
CA PRO A 128 2.87 -19.89 2.85
C PRO A 128 1.36 -20.14 2.95
N THR A 129 0.96 -20.88 3.99
CA THR A 129 -0.44 -21.09 4.33
C THR A 129 -0.79 -20.35 5.61
N LEU A 130 -1.76 -19.44 5.53
CA LEU A 130 -2.38 -18.79 6.68
C LEU A 130 -3.54 -19.66 7.20
N THR A 131 -3.42 -20.18 8.42
CA THR A 131 -4.51 -20.95 9.03
C THR A 131 -5.47 -20.03 9.77
N VAL A 132 -6.76 -20.12 9.45
CA VAL A 132 -7.86 -19.30 10.01
C VAL A 132 -8.97 -20.19 10.55
N LYS A 133 -9.81 -19.69 11.46
CA LYS A 133 -11.02 -20.42 11.83
C LYS A 133 -12.04 -20.27 10.70
N ALA A 134 -12.73 -21.36 10.39
CA ALA A 134 -13.83 -21.31 9.45
C ALA A 134 -14.91 -20.34 9.94
N THR A 135 -15.56 -19.65 9.00
CA THR A 135 -16.73 -18.76 9.23
C THR A 135 -16.50 -17.53 10.15
N GLU A 136 -15.30 -17.34 10.71
CA GLU A 136 -14.88 -16.14 11.42
C GLU A 136 -14.33 -15.06 10.45
N TRP A 137 -14.57 -13.78 10.76
CA TRP A 137 -13.95 -12.67 10.03
C TRP A 137 -12.52 -12.43 10.53
N HIS A 138 -11.57 -12.42 9.60
CA HIS A 138 -10.18 -12.09 9.85
C HIS A 138 -9.79 -10.79 9.14
N ARG A 139 -9.03 -9.93 9.81
CA ARG A 139 -8.49 -8.71 9.21
C ARG A 139 -7.14 -9.03 8.56
N LEU A 140 -7.03 -8.89 7.25
CA LEU A 140 -5.77 -9.04 6.51
C LEU A 140 -5.26 -7.66 6.09
N ARG A 141 -4.01 -7.33 6.43
CA ARG A 141 -3.32 -6.10 6.03
C ARG A 141 -2.22 -6.43 5.03
N LEU A 142 -2.53 -6.23 3.76
CA LEU A 142 -1.63 -6.51 2.65
C LEU A 142 -0.74 -5.31 2.38
N VAL A 143 0.57 -5.55 2.27
CA VAL A 143 1.56 -4.55 1.89
C VAL A 143 2.32 -5.06 0.67
N MET A 144 2.17 -4.40 -0.48
CA MET A 144 2.95 -4.72 -1.68
C MET A 144 4.32 -4.04 -1.63
N ALA A 145 5.26 -4.66 -0.93
CA ALA A 145 6.65 -4.22 -0.75
C ALA A 145 7.57 -4.75 -1.86
N GLY A 146 7.19 -4.52 -3.12
CA GLY A 146 7.96 -4.92 -4.30
C GLY A 146 8.12 -3.75 -5.28
N VAL A 147 8.88 -3.96 -6.35
CA VAL A 147 9.43 -2.85 -7.17
C VAL A 147 9.01 -2.87 -8.64
N SER A 148 8.29 -3.90 -9.10
CA SER A 148 8.07 -4.07 -10.55
C SER A 148 6.71 -4.60 -10.98
N SER A 149 6.05 -5.38 -10.14
CA SER A 149 4.93 -6.21 -10.57
C SER A 149 3.66 -5.86 -9.80
N TRP A 150 2.58 -5.70 -10.55
CA TRP A 150 1.26 -5.43 -10.03
C TRP A 150 0.53 -6.73 -9.66
N LEU A 151 -0.32 -6.69 -8.63
CA LEU A 151 -1.11 -7.84 -8.17
C LEU A 151 -2.62 -7.62 -8.37
N TYR A 152 -3.28 -8.65 -8.90
CA TYR A 152 -4.74 -8.74 -9.03
C TYR A 152 -5.27 -9.93 -8.26
N LEU A 153 -5.45 -9.76 -6.96
CA LEU A 153 -5.64 -10.89 -6.06
C LEU A 153 -7.11 -11.30 -5.99
N SER A 154 -7.39 -12.58 -6.20
CA SER A 154 -8.65 -13.24 -5.82
C SER A 154 -8.42 -14.21 -4.66
N PHE A 155 -9.42 -14.39 -3.81
CA PHE A 155 -9.33 -15.16 -2.56
C PHE A 155 -10.08 -16.49 -2.63
N GLY A 156 -10.21 -17.06 -3.84
CA GLY A 156 -10.95 -18.30 -4.06
C GLY A 156 -12.42 -18.18 -3.66
N THR A 157 -12.85 -19.00 -2.70
CA THR A 157 -14.25 -19.01 -2.21
C THR A 157 -14.46 -18.19 -0.94
N CYS A 158 -13.43 -17.48 -0.47
CA CYS A 158 -13.58 -16.59 0.68
C CYS A 158 -14.40 -15.35 0.33
N GLU A 159 -15.18 -14.88 1.29
CA GLU A 159 -15.81 -13.56 1.23
C GLU A 159 -14.79 -12.49 1.63
N VAL A 160 -14.75 -11.39 0.86
CA VAL A 160 -13.78 -10.31 1.05
C VAL A 160 -14.50 -8.96 1.04
N ALA A 161 -14.34 -8.19 2.12
CA ALA A 161 -14.77 -6.80 2.20
C ALA A 161 -13.57 -5.87 2.40
N LEU A 162 -13.49 -4.83 1.58
CA LEU A 162 -12.46 -3.80 1.67
C LEU A 162 -12.71 -2.91 2.90
N LEU A 163 -11.71 -2.72 3.74
CA LEU A 163 -11.74 -1.88 4.94
C LEU A 163 -10.91 -0.60 4.78
N ALA A 164 -9.73 -0.69 4.19
CA ALA A 164 -8.84 0.45 3.97
C ALA A 164 -7.95 0.25 2.74
N LYS A 165 -7.45 1.36 2.18
CA LYS A 165 -6.42 1.39 1.14
C LYS A 165 -5.32 2.33 1.58
N ASP A 166 -4.06 1.95 1.37
CA ASP A 166 -2.89 2.75 1.77
C ASP A 166 -2.84 3.10 3.28
N GLY A 167 -3.49 2.29 4.12
CA GLY A 167 -3.64 2.56 5.55
C GLY A 167 -4.75 3.58 5.88
N ILE A 168 -5.59 3.93 4.91
CA ILE A 168 -6.68 4.90 5.08
C ILE A 168 -8.03 4.22 4.88
N TYR A 169 -8.83 4.22 5.94
CA TYR A 169 -10.16 3.59 5.96
C TYR A 169 -11.10 4.17 4.90
N ILE A 170 -11.95 3.33 4.31
CA ILE A 170 -13.02 3.77 3.40
C ILE A 170 -14.26 4.26 4.18
N ASN A 171 -15.15 4.99 3.51
CA ASN A 171 -16.36 5.57 4.12
C ASN A 171 -17.60 4.67 4.04
N ASP A 172 -17.56 3.57 3.28
CA ASP A 172 -18.68 2.70 2.94
C ASP A 172 -18.40 1.22 3.27
N PHE A 173 -17.73 0.94 4.39
CA PHE A 173 -17.57 -0.43 4.87
C PHE A 173 -18.92 -1.00 5.36
N PRO A 174 -19.26 -2.28 5.06
CA PRO A 174 -18.49 -3.22 4.25
C PRO A 174 -18.67 -2.98 2.74
N ARG A 175 -17.55 -2.90 2.02
CA ARG A 175 -17.52 -2.90 0.56
C ARG A 175 -17.02 -4.25 0.04
N PHE A 176 -17.93 -5.13 -0.35
CA PHE A 176 -17.57 -6.44 -0.90
C PHE A 176 -16.90 -6.31 -2.27
N ILE A 177 -15.80 -7.03 -2.46
CA ILE A 177 -14.97 -6.99 -3.66
C ILE A 177 -14.62 -8.40 -4.12
N GLN A 178 -14.41 -8.58 -5.42
CA GLN A 178 -13.96 -9.85 -6.00
C GLN A 178 -12.44 -9.90 -6.15
N HIS A 179 -11.84 -8.74 -6.39
CA HIS A 179 -10.42 -8.60 -6.63
C HIS A 179 -9.83 -7.45 -5.82
N VAL A 180 -8.57 -7.62 -5.42
CA VAL A 180 -7.74 -6.57 -4.83
C VAL A 180 -6.72 -6.15 -5.88
N SER A 181 -6.78 -4.89 -6.28
CA SER A 181 -5.80 -4.24 -7.16
C SER A 181 -4.68 -3.64 -6.30
N LEU A 182 -3.49 -4.22 -6.33
CA LEU A 182 -2.37 -3.81 -5.51
C LEU A 182 -1.12 -3.48 -6.35
N PRO A 183 -0.85 -2.20 -6.62
CA PRO A 183 0.40 -1.80 -7.26
C PRO A 183 1.60 -1.91 -6.31
N PRO A 184 2.84 -1.88 -6.83
CA PRO A 184 4.03 -1.60 -6.02
C PRO A 184 3.81 -0.42 -5.06
N GLY A 185 4.07 -0.63 -3.78
CA GLY A 185 3.86 0.35 -2.71
C GLY A 185 2.43 0.51 -2.21
N GLY A 186 1.43 -0.08 -2.88
CA GLY A 186 0.04 -0.07 -2.47
C GLY A 186 -0.22 -0.94 -1.24
N ARG A 187 -1.21 -0.55 -0.43
CA ARG A 187 -1.70 -1.38 0.69
C ARG A 187 -3.21 -1.58 0.60
N ALA A 188 -3.67 -2.71 1.10
CA ALA A 188 -5.09 -3.01 1.24
C ALA A 188 -5.34 -3.66 2.60
N GLU A 189 -6.40 -3.23 3.27
CA GLU A 189 -6.88 -3.89 4.48
C GLU A 189 -8.26 -4.47 4.22
N LEU A 190 -8.44 -5.74 4.58
CA LEU A 190 -9.58 -6.55 4.19
C LEU A 190 -10.17 -7.24 5.41
N ALA A 191 -11.50 -7.34 5.48
CA ALA A 191 -12.16 -8.36 6.28
C ALA A 191 -12.38 -9.59 5.38
N VAL A 192 -11.83 -10.74 5.77
CA VAL A 192 -11.85 -11.98 5.01
C VAL A 192 -12.45 -13.10 5.84
N ARG A 193 -13.43 -13.81 5.28
CA ARG A 193 -14.03 -15.00 5.89
C ARG A 193 -13.99 -16.14 4.88
N CYS A 194 -13.41 -17.27 5.27
CA CYS A 194 -13.25 -18.42 4.39
C CYS A 194 -14.11 -19.61 4.87
N PRO A 195 -14.92 -20.21 3.99
CA PRO A 195 -15.77 -21.35 4.35
C PRO A 195 -14.98 -22.67 4.35
N ARG A 196 -15.54 -23.70 5.00
CA ARG A 196 -15.15 -25.11 4.74
C ARG A 196 -16.08 -25.75 3.72
N VAL A 197 -15.59 -26.78 3.04
CA VAL A 197 -16.41 -27.70 2.27
C VAL A 197 -16.80 -28.89 3.17
N GLY A 198 -18.02 -28.85 3.70
CA GLY A 198 -18.48 -29.82 4.68
C GLY A 198 -17.67 -29.76 5.97
N ASP A 199 -17.26 -30.93 6.48
CA ASP A 199 -16.49 -31.07 7.72
C ASP A 199 -14.97 -31.11 7.56
N VAL A 200 -14.47 -30.78 6.37
CA VAL A 200 -13.05 -30.90 6.03
C VAL A 200 -12.37 -29.54 6.05
N ASP A 201 -11.18 -29.48 6.64
CA ASP A 201 -10.26 -28.35 6.47
C ASP A 201 -10.12 -28.01 4.98
N THR A 202 -10.34 -26.75 4.62
CA THR A 202 -10.36 -26.33 3.21
C THR A 202 -9.25 -25.32 2.97
N GLU A 203 -8.51 -25.49 1.87
CA GLU A 203 -7.46 -24.58 1.44
C GLU A 203 -7.97 -23.71 0.28
N HIS A 204 -7.85 -22.40 0.46
CA HIS A 204 -8.25 -21.38 -0.51
C HIS A 204 -6.99 -20.71 -1.04
N GLN A 205 -6.68 -20.92 -2.32
CA GLN A 205 -5.53 -20.29 -2.94
C GLN A 205 -5.82 -18.80 -3.20
N VAL A 206 -4.90 -17.93 -2.78
CA VAL A 206 -4.93 -16.51 -3.11
C VAL A 206 -4.11 -16.31 -4.38
N MET A 207 -4.82 -16.19 -5.48
CA MET A 207 -4.27 -16.17 -6.83
C MET A 207 -4.12 -14.74 -7.30
N SER A 208 -2.97 -14.41 -7.89
CA SER A 208 -2.85 -13.23 -8.74
C SER A 208 -3.09 -13.62 -10.20
N SER A 209 -3.86 -12.81 -10.93
CA SER A 209 -4.04 -12.94 -12.37
C SER A 209 -3.51 -11.73 -13.12
N SER A 210 -3.50 -11.79 -14.45
CA SER A 210 -3.16 -10.65 -15.30
C SER A 210 -4.08 -9.48 -15.00
N ASN A 211 -3.53 -8.26 -14.97
CA ASN A 211 -4.36 -7.07 -14.86
C ASN A 211 -5.35 -6.96 -16.03
N PRO A 212 -6.53 -6.35 -15.81
CA PRO A 212 -7.54 -6.21 -16.86
C PRO A 212 -7.16 -5.16 -17.93
N GLY A 213 -6.08 -4.41 -17.73
CA GLY A 213 -5.56 -3.43 -18.68
C GLY A 213 -4.44 -3.95 -19.58
N SER A 214 -3.63 -3.02 -20.11
CA SER A 214 -2.46 -3.34 -20.93
C SER A 214 -1.23 -2.52 -20.52
N GLY A 215 -0.05 -3.11 -20.66
CA GLY A 215 1.23 -2.40 -20.46
C GLY A 215 1.78 -2.39 -19.03
N VAL A 216 1.19 -3.16 -18.12
CA VAL A 216 1.69 -3.37 -16.75
C VAL A 216 2.09 -4.83 -16.58
N ALA A 217 3.30 -5.05 -16.06
CA ALA A 217 3.73 -6.40 -15.68
C ALA A 217 2.96 -6.85 -14.42
N SER A 218 2.38 -8.04 -14.48
CA SER A 218 1.66 -8.64 -13.35
C SER A 218 2.25 -10.00 -13.01
N TYR A 219 2.24 -10.34 -11.73
CA TYR A 219 2.43 -11.72 -11.33
C TYR A 219 1.17 -12.53 -11.61
N VAL A 220 1.35 -13.73 -12.16
CA VAL A 220 0.27 -14.68 -12.41
C VAL A 220 0.63 -15.99 -11.71
N GLY A 221 -0.17 -16.37 -10.71
CA GLY A 221 0.09 -17.57 -9.93
C GLY A 221 -0.44 -17.50 -8.51
N ASN A 222 -0.24 -18.60 -7.78
CA ASN A 222 -0.58 -18.69 -6.36
C ASN A 222 0.47 -17.92 -5.54
N LEU A 223 0.04 -16.92 -4.79
CA LEU A 223 0.91 -16.12 -3.93
C LEU A 223 1.01 -16.71 -2.52
N PHE A 224 -0.12 -17.12 -1.94
CA PHE A 224 -0.23 -17.81 -0.65
C PHE A 224 -1.60 -18.49 -0.55
N SER A 225 -1.78 -19.35 0.43
CA SER A 225 -3.07 -19.99 0.69
C SER A 225 -3.65 -19.58 2.04
N ILE A 226 -4.97 -19.60 2.16
CA ILE A 226 -5.68 -19.51 3.44
C ILE A 226 -6.30 -20.88 3.72
N LYS A 227 -5.95 -21.52 4.84
CA LYS A 227 -6.53 -22.79 5.27
C LYS A 227 -7.55 -22.53 6.38
N SER A 228 -8.83 -22.72 6.09
CA SER A 228 -9.91 -22.64 7.08
C SER A 228 -10.04 -23.96 7.84
N VAL A 229 -9.88 -23.92 9.16
CA VAL A 229 -9.86 -25.10 10.06
C VAL A 229 -10.86 -24.98 11.21
N GLN A 230 -11.11 -26.11 11.89
CA GLN A 230 -11.98 -26.26 13.08
C GLN A 230 -13.45 -25.87 12.87
N PRO A 231 -14.39 -26.36 13.71
CA PRO A 231 -15.75 -25.89 13.65
C PRO A 231 -15.77 -24.48 14.25
N GLY A 232 -15.92 -23.46 13.40
CA GLY A 232 -16.85 -22.41 13.77
C GLY A 232 -18.21 -23.08 14.00
N ASP A 233 -19.05 -22.50 14.86
CA ASP A 233 -20.45 -22.93 14.93
C ASP A 233 -21.00 -22.83 13.50
N LEU A 234 -21.17 -23.97 12.80
CA LEU A 234 -21.39 -23.98 11.35
C LEU A 234 -22.70 -23.27 10.97
N ASP A 235 -23.54 -23.05 11.97
CA ASP A 235 -24.83 -22.38 11.90
C ASP A 235 -24.76 -20.87 12.21
N PHE A 236 -23.63 -20.36 12.72
CA PHE A 236 -23.46 -18.93 13.03
C PHE A 236 -22.50 -18.24 12.05
N PHE A 237 -23.08 -17.33 11.25
CA PHE A 237 -22.34 -16.38 10.42
C PHE A 237 -22.60 -14.97 10.92
N GLU A 238 -21.60 -14.36 11.55
CA GLU A 238 -21.71 -12.95 11.91
C GLU A 238 -21.68 -12.09 10.65
N ALA A 239 -22.67 -11.23 10.45
CA ALA A 239 -22.68 -10.27 9.35
C ALA A 239 -21.76 -9.07 9.69
N LEU A 240 -21.06 -8.53 8.69
CA LEU A 240 -20.29 -7.30 8.88
C LEU A 240 -21.24 -6.14 9.18
N THR A 241 -20.97 -5.42 10.28
CA THR A 241 -21.73 -4.24 10.66
C THR A 241 -21.19 -3.03 9.89
N PRO A 242 -22.06 -2.20 9.26
CA PRO A 242 -21.63 -0.99 8.61
C PRO A 242 -20.82 -0.09 9.54
N TRP A 243 -19.70 0.42 9.04
CA TRP A 243 -18.81 1.29 9.81
C TRP A 243 -18.14 2.30 8.89
N LYS A 244 -17.80 3.45 9.43
CA LYS A 244 -16.97 4.47 8.80
C LYS A 244 -16.16 5.18 9.87
N PRO A 245 -14.97 5.71 9.54
CA PRO A 245 -14.21 6.50 10.49
C PRO A 245 -15.01 7.75 10.89
N SER A 246 -15.17 7.96 12.19
CA SER A 246 -15.91 9.09 12.76
C SER A 246 -15.09 10.37 12.79
N ASN A 247 -13.78 10.24 13.00
CA ASN A 247 -12.83 11.34 13.05
C ASN A 247 -11.63 11.05 12.15
N ARG A 248 -11.33 11.96 11.25
CA ARG A 248 -10.10 11.95 10.44
C ARG A 248 -9.19 13.10 10.87
N PRO A 249 -7.86 12.96 10.78
CA PRO A 249 -6.94 14.10 10.88
C PRO A 249 -7.31 15.21 9.88
N GLN A 250 -6.84 16.43 10.15
CA GLN A 250 -7.16 17.60 9.30
C GLN A 250 -6.76 17.39 7.83
N TYR A 251 -5.64 16.71 7.57
CA TYR A 251 -5.15 16.42 6.22
C TYR A 251 -5.94 15.33 5.47
N LEU A 252 -6.87 14.63 6.14
CA LEU A 252 -7.76 13.61 5.56
C LEU A 252 -9.25 14.00 5.61
N GLN A 253 -9.56 15.27 5.88
CA GLN A 253 -10.95 15.77 5.81
C GLN A 253 -11.45 15.69 4.37
N ASP A 254 -12.73 15.35 4.19
CA ASP A 254 -13.33 15.13 2.86
C ASP A 254 -13.16 16.35 1.94
N LEU A 255 -12.60 16.12 0.74
CA LEU A 255 -12.28 17.12 -0.27
C LEU A 255 -13.17 17.01 -1.52
N THR A 256 -14.24 16.22 -1.48
CA THR A 256 -15.18 16.03 -2.62
C THR A 256 -16.07 17.25 -2.91
N GLY A 257 -16.09 18.25 -2.02
CA GLY A 257 -16.85 19.49 -2.20
C GLY A 257 -16.32 20.43 -3.30
N GLU A 258 -16.80 21.67 -3.32
CA GLU A 258 -16.24 22.69 -4.21
C GLU A 258 -14.84 23.12 -3.75
N MET A 259 -13.95 23.43 -4.69
CA MET A 259 -12.63 23.95 -4.33
C MET A 259 -12.75 25.38 -3.82
N THR A 260 -12.11 25.64 -2.68
CA THR A 260 -11.91 26.98 -2.16
C THR A 260 -10.65 27.60 -2.75
N VAL A 261 -10.69 28.90 -3.03
CA VAL A 261 -9.56 29.67 -3.57
C VAL A 261 -8.38 29.69 -2.56
N PRO A 262 -7.11 29.55 -3.01
CA PRO A 262 -6.69 29.44 -4.40
C PRO A 262 -6.90 28.04 -5.00
N ASP A 263 -7.45 28.00 -6.21
CA ASP A 263 -7.48 26.80 -7.04
C ASP A 263 -6.05 26.52 -7.55
N CYS A 264 -5.33 25.66 -6.84
CA CYS A 264 -4.04 25.15 -7.28
C CYS A 264 -4.26 23.86 -8.08
N SER A 265 -4.46 23.97 -9.39
CA SER A 265 -4.54 22.83 -10.30
C SER A 265 -3.24 22.65 -11.09
N CYS A 266 -2.63 21.47 -11.01
CA CYS A 266 -1.44 21.12 -11.80
C CYS A 266 -1.62 19.77 -12.50
N LYS A 267 -1.09 19.67 -13.73
CA LYS A 267 -1.00 18.41 -14.46
C LYS A 267 0.28 17.69 -14.04
N SER A 268 0.22 16.37 -13.93
CA SER A 268 1.39 15.55 -13.60
C SER A 268 1.42 14.33 -14.50
N PRO A 269 1.75 14.51 -15.79
CA PRO A 269 1.82 13.38 -16.71
C PRO A 269 3.07 12.54 -16.40
N MET A 270 2.83 11.29 -16.03
CA MET A 270 3.86 10.27 -15.89
C MET A 270 4.11 9.65 -17.27
N GLY A 271 5.35 9.70 -17.73
CA GLY A 271 5.64 9.30 -19.09
C GLY A 271 7.05 8.77 -19.31
N LEU A 272 7.13 7.86 -20.26
CA LEU A 272 8.36 7.47 -20.95
C LEU A 272 8.61 8.45 -22.11
N GLY A 273 8.82 9.74 -21.82
CA GLY A 273 9.25 10.70 -22.86
C GLY A 273 10.67 10.37 -23.33
N ASN A 274 11.01 10.58 -24.61
CA ASN A 274 12.34 10.36 -25.22
C ASN A 274 13.24 9.32 -24.51
N SER A 275 12.73 8.10 -24.30
CA SER A 275 13.48 6.98 -23.70
C SER A 275 13.77 7.07 -22.18
N THR A 276 13.21 8.04 -21.46
CA THR A 276 13.46 8.26 -20.03
C THR A 276 12.18 8.35 -19.19
N ARG A 277 12.26 7.86 -17.96
CA ARG A 277 11.17 7.83 -16.97
C ARG A 277 11.09 9.20 -16.31
N SER A 278 10.01 9.95 -16.57
CA SER A 278 9.90 11.36 -16.16
C SER A 278 8.51 11.69 -15.63
N VAL A 279 8.43 12.76 -14.84
CA VAL A 279 7.18 13.40 -14.40
C VAL A 279 7.15 14.79 -15.03
N ASP A 280 6.10 15.07 -15.79
CA ASP A 280 5.95 16.32 -16.55
C ASP A 280 7.13 16.61 -17.51
N GLY A 281 7.70 15.54 -18.08
CA GLY A 281 8.87 15.65 -18.97
C GLY A 281 10.19 15.97 -18.28
N HIS A 282 10.21 16.06 -16.94
CA HIS A 282 11.41 16.34 -16.16
C HIS A 282 11.93 15.09 -15.43
N LEU A 283 13.25 14.91 -15.47
CA LEU A 283 13.97 13.98 -14.60
C LEU A 283 14.12 14.58 -13.21
N PHE A 284 14.32 13.72 -12.20
CA PHE A 284 14.68 14.19 -10.87
C PHE A 284 16.06 14.87 -10.90
N GLN A 285 16.12 16.14 -10.48
CA GLN A 285 17.35 16.96 -10.46
C GLN A 285 17.86 17.23 -9.04
N GLY A 286 17.39 16.48 -8.04
CA GLY A 286 17.77 16.68 -6.64
C GLY A 286 16.91 17.72 -5.92
N PRO A 287 17.23 18.01 -4.64
CA PRO A 287 16.36 18.73 -3.72
C PRO A 287 16.23 20.25 -3.97
N LYS A 288 16.93 20.78 -4.98
CA LYS A 288 16.95 22.22 -5.31
C LYS A 288 16.06 22.58 -6.51
N ALA A 289 15.52 21.59 -7.20
CA ALA A 289 14.62 21.79 -8.33
C ALA A 289 13.21 21.36 -7.91
N TYR A 290 12.24 22.26 -8.08
CA TYR A 290 10.84 22.03 -7.73
C TYR A 290 10.02 22.00 -9.00
N LEU A 291 9.29 20.90 -9.23
CA LEU A 291 8.35 20.82 -10.34
C LEU A 291 7.09 21.63 -10.03
N HIS A 292 6.61 21.55 -8.79
CA HIS A 292 5.42 22.25 -8.33
C HIS A 292 5.64 22.86 -6.95
N GLN A 293 4.88 23.92 -6.66
CA GLN A 293 4.86 24.62 -5.38
C GLN A 293 3.42 24.93 -5.01
N TRP A 294 3.12 24.83 -3.72
CA TRP A 294 1.77 25.02 -3.19
C TRP A 294 1.82 25.92 -1.95
N PRO A 295 0.80 26.75 -1.72
CA PRO A 295 0.64 27.39 -0.42
C PRO A 295 0.39 26.33 0.66
N ARG A 296 0.82 26.64 1.88
CA ARG A 296 0.44 25.88 3.07
C ARG A 296 -1.05 26.08 3.36
N ASP A 297 -1.67 25.09 4.00
CA ASP A 297 -3.04 25.17 4.50
C ASP A 297 -4.06 25.40 3.36
N ALA A 298 -3.82 24.75 2.22
CA ALA A 298 -4.66 24.83 1.03
C ALA A 298 -5.11 23.45 0.55
N VAL A 299 -6.20 23.43 -0.23
CA VAL A 299 -6.62 22.25 -0.99
C VAL A 299 -6.02 22.37 -2.39
N VAL A 300 -5.26 21.36 -2.80
CA VAL A 300 -4.60 21.31 -4.10
C VAL A 300 -5.25 20.23 -4.94
N GLN A 301 -5.52 20.52 -6.20
CA GLN A 301 -5.99 19.55 -7.18
C GLN A 301 -4.86 19.16 -8.13
N ARG A 302 -4.76 17.85 -8.43
CA ARG A 302 -3.86 17.35 -9.47
C ARG A 302 -4.62 16.53 -10.49
N GLU A 303 -4.27 16.74 -11.75
CA GLU A 303 -4.63 15.86 -12.86
C GLU A 303 -3.43 14.94 -13.12
N ILE A 304 -3.49 13.72 -12.60
CA ILE A 304 -2.45 12.71 -12.81
C ILE A 304 -2.78 11.90 -14.07
N SER A 305 -1.77 11.57 -14.88
CA SER A 305 -1.96 10.72 -16.06
C SER A 305 -0.80 9.77 -16.27
N GLY A 306 -1.02 8.68 -17.02
CA GLY A 306 -0.07 7.56 -17.15
C GLY A 306 -0.24 6.50 -16.05
N ILE A 307 -1.24 6.66 -15.19
CA ILE A 307 -1.58 5.76 -14.08
C ILE A 307 -2.05 4.37 -14.53
N ASN A 308 -2.31 4.16 -15.81
CA ASN A 308 -2.58 2.84 -16.37
C ASN A 308 -1.33 2.02 -16.64
N LYS A 309 -0.14 2.64 -16.52
CA LYS A 309 1.15 2.00 -16.76
C LYS A 309 2.08 2.07 -15.55
N HIS A 310 1.92 3.10 -14.72
CA HIS A 310 2.78 3.38 -13.58
C HIS A 310 1.95 3.73 -12.36
N SER A 311 2.40 3.31 -11.19
CA SER A 311 1.80 3.71 -9.93
C SER A 311 2.24 5.13 -9.56
N PHE A 312 1.30 6.02 -9.30
CA PHE A 312 1.58 7.35 -8.78
C PHE A 312 1.67 7.28 -7.26
N HIS A 313 2.82 7.65 -6.69
CA HIS A 313 2.99 7.79 -5.25
C HIS A 313 3.25 9.25 -4.88
N GLN A 314 2.66 9.70 -3.78
CA GLN A 314 2.88 11.05 -3.23
C GLN A 314 3.25 10.94 -1.74
N HIS A 315 4.35 11.59 -1.36
CA HIS A 315 4.76 11.68 0.04
C HIS A 315 3.88 12.68 0.80
N THR A 316 4.07 12.74 2.13
CA THR A 316 3.50 13.74 3.07
C THR A 316 1.98 13.74 3.18
N TRP A 317 1.27 14.04 2.10
CA TRP A 317 -0.18 14.23 2.07
C TRP A 317 -0.81 13.19 1.14
N PRO A 318 -1.62 12.27 1.70
CA PRO A 318 -2.50 11.44 0.91
C PRO A 318 -3.47 12.30 0.08
N PHE A 319 -3.94 11.75 -1.03
CA PHE A 319 -4.86 12.38 -1.96
C PHE A 319 -6.16 11.58 -2.09
N GLN A 320 -7.26 12.29 -2.29
CA GLN A 320 -8.60 11.76 -2.45
C GLN A 320 -9.00 11.77 -3.92
N LEU A 321 -9.51 10.64 -4.43
CA LEU A 321 -10.06 10.54 -5.78
C LEU A 321 -11.32 11.40 -5.91
N GLN A 322 -11.41 12.23 -6.95
CA GLN A 322 -12.55 13.12 -7.17
C GLN A 322 -13.61 12.53 -8.09
N ASP A 323 -13.22 11.58 -8.93
CA ASP A 323 -14.07 10.96 -9.95
C ASP A 323 -14.16 9.46 -9.72
N THR A 324 -15.28 8.86 -10.13
CA THR A 324 -15.42 7.40 -10.14
C THR A 324 -14.48 6.82 -11.18
N PRO A 325 -13.51 5.98 -10.78
CA PRO A 325 -12.54 5.45 -11.73
C PRO A 325 -13.18 4.53 -12.78
N ALA A 326 -12.64 4.51 -14.00
CA ALA A 326 -13.10 3.60 -15.03
C ALA A 326 -12.90 2.12 -14.64
N GLY A 327 -13.70 1.24 -15.23
CA GLY A 327 -13.61 -0.21 -15.05
C GLY A 327 -14.77 -0.84 -14.28
N ASN A 328 -15.62 -0.02 -13.65
CA ASN A 328 -16.76 -0.47 -12.83
C ASN A 328 -16.39 -1.53 -11.76
N ASP A 329 -15.14 -1.53 -11.30
CA ASP A 329 -14.67 -2.39 -10.21
C ASP A 329 -15.04 -1.73 -8.85
N PRO A 330 -15.72 -2.44 -7.93
CA PRO A 330 -16.00 -1.91 -6.60
C PRO A 330 -14.75 -1.52 -5.79
N TYR A 331 -13.55 -2.00 -6.14
CA TYR A 331 -12.33 -1.72 -5.38
C TYR A 331 -12.01 -0.22 -5.24
N PHE A 332 -12.19 0.56 -6.32
CA PHE A 332 -11.97 2.01 -6.33
C PHE A 332 -13.28 2.78 -6.51
N LYS A 333 -13.46 3.86 -5.75
CA LYS A 333 -14.59 4.79 -5.88
C LYS A 333 -14.13 6.25 -5.72
N ALA A 334 -14.93 7.18 -6.23
CA ALA A 334 -14.79 8.59 -5.86
C ALA A 334 -14.87 8.74 -4.33
N GLY A 335 -14.07 9.65 -3.78
CA GLY A 335 -13.96 9.89 -2.34
C GLY A 335 -12.99 8.96 -1.60
N ASP A 336 -12.47 7.92 -2.25
CA ASP A 336 -11.42 7.06 -1.66
C ASP A 336 -10.10 7.81 -1.53
N TRP A 337 -9.40 7.57 -0.43
CA TRP A 337 -8.09 8.13 -0.13
C TRP A 337 -6.97 7.16 -0.50
N HIS A 338 -5.87 7.73 -0.95
CA HIS A 338 -4.69 7.03 -1.44
C HIS A 338 -3.44 7.84 -1.13
N ASP A 339 -2.31 7.17 -0.96
CA ASP A 339 -1.02 7.79 -1.26
C ASP A 339 -0.31 7.12 -2.44
N THR A 340 -0.84 5.98 -2.89
CA THR A 340 -0.30 5.18 -3.99
C THR A 340 -1.46 4.72 -4.85
N TYR A 341 -1.48 5.14 -6.12
CA TYR A 341 -2.63 4.88 -7.00
C TYR A 341 -2.20 4.44 -8.39
N GLN A 342 -2.80 3.35 -8.85
CA GLN A 342 -2.67 2.85 -10.21
C GLN A 342 -4.01 2.27 -10.63
N ASN A 343 -4.51 2.63 -11.82
CA ASN A 343 -5.70 2.04 -12.40
C ASN A 343 -5.37 1.57 -13.82
N THR A 344 -5.33 0.27 -14.06
CA THR A 344 -4.97 -0.28 -15.37
C THR A 344 -6.02 -0.03 -16.45
N LEU A 345 -7.23 0.39 -16.07
CA LEU A 345 -8.37 0.64 -16.96
C LEU A 345 -8.60 2.13 -17.24
N ASP A 346 -7.98 3.02 -16.49
CA ASP A 346 -8.02 4.46 -16.72
C ASP A 346 -6.62 5.06 -16.75
N SER A 347 -6.32 5.84 -17.78
CA SER A 347 -5.01 6.50 -17.88
C SER A 347 -4.91 7.78 -17.08
N LYS A 348 -6.01 8.29 -16.52
CA LYS A 348 -6.08 9.59 -15.85
C LYS A 348 -6.87 9.50 -14.55
N ALA A 349 -6.54 10.37 -13.62
CA ALA A 349 -7.39 10.63 -12.47
C ALA A 349 -7.25 12.08 -12.02
N ARG A 350 -8.32 12.60 -11.44
CA ARG A 350 -8.32 13.88 -10.75
C ARG A 350 -8.34 13.61 -9.25
N VAL A 351 -7.36 14.17 -8.55
CA VAL A 351 -7.16 13.93 -7.12
C VAL A 351 -7.01 15.25 -6.38
N ARG A 352 -7.36 15.27 -5.09
CA ARG A 352 -7.15 16.42 -4.21
C ARG A 352 -6.45 16.03 -2.93
N PHE A 353 -5.60 16.90 -2.41
CA PHE A 353 -4.95 16.71 -1.11
C PHE A 353 -4.89 18.04 -0.37
N SER A 354 -4.73 17.97 0.95
CA SER A 354 -4.69 19.13 1.83
C SER A 354 -3.26 19.36 2.32
N THR A 355 -2.68 20.53 2.04
CA THR A 355 -1.31 20.91 2.43
C THR A 355 -1.22 21.47 3.85
N VAL A 356 -2.14 21.06 4.71
CA VAL A 356 -2.14 21.44 6.13
C VAL A 356 -0.94 20.83 6.84
N ASP A 357 -0.59 21.45 7.96
CA ASP A 357 0.34 20.94 8.97
C ASP A 357 1.84 20.97 8.65
N PHE A 358 2.27 20.65 7.43
CA PHE A 358 3.68 20.56 7.05
C PHE A 358 4.13 21.68 6.11
N HIS A 359 5.39 22.08 6.24
CA HIS A 359 6.08 22.91 5.26
C HIS A 359 7.40 22.22 4.90
N GLY A 360 7.81 22.32 3.64
CA GLY A 360 9.07 21.75 3.19
C GLY A 360 8.97 21.08 1.84
N THR A 361 10.06 20.41 1.48
CA THR A 361 10.20 19.71 0.20
C THR A 361 9.65 18.30 0.34
N GLU A 362 8.82 17.88 -0.61
CA GLU A 362 8.37 16.50 -0.75
C GLU A 362 8.76 15.93 -2.12
N VAL A 363 8.55 14.63 -2.29
CA VAL A 363 8.77 13.92 -3.55
C VAL A 363 7.49 13.18 -3.92
N ALA A 364 7.18 13.16 -5.22
CA ALA A 364 6.17 12.27 -5.79
C ALA A 364 6.90 11.34 -6.77
N PRO A 365 7.37 10.16 -6.33
CA PRO A 365 8.11 9.27 -7.20
C PRO A 365 7.21 8.62 -8.26
N TRP A 366 7.87 8.16 -9.32
CA TRP A 366 7.31 7.50 -10.48
C TRP A 366 7.48 5.98 -10.38
#